data_AF-A0A8D8Q8A8-F1
#
_entry.id   AF-A0A8D8Q8A8-F1
#
_cell.length_a   1.000
_cell.length_b   1.000
_cell.length_c   1.000
_cell.angle_alpha   90.00
_cell.angle_beta   90.00
_cell.angle_gamma   90.00
#
_symmetry.space_group_name_H-M   'P 1'
#
loop_
_entity.id
_entity.type
_entity.pdbx_description
1 polymer ?
#
loop_
_entity_poly.entity_id
_entity_poly.type
_entity_poly.pdbx_seq_one_letter_code
_entity_poly.pdbx_strand_id
1 'polypeptide(L)'
;MFPFGLLLIYLLSTLLSMVVLYFWKHRRYYYLGFRLPGRTFRHYRHLLEVLFTGSLETLPQTLRKYYDEANLFNRETNHKAIIKFWYGWRLLLVIGDPDIIQKIFRTQLQKDDVVYTLAKPFTNGPSLFHETWIAKWENHRKIISHAAFTPSVLKSYVTIFHEEANNVLKRTISYMYNMI
;
A
#
# COMPACT_ATOMS: atom_id res chain seq x y z
N MET A 1 -43.04 -24.35 -19.33
CA MET A 1 -41.60 -24.62 -19.17
C MET A 1 -40.86 -23.58 -20.00
N PHE A 2 -40.39 -22.49 -19.39
CA PHE A 2 -39.63 -21.48 -20.15
C PHE A 2 -38.38 -22.17 -20.73
N PRO A 3 -38.07 -22.00 -22.02
CA PRO A 3 -36.91 -22.63 -22.61
C PRO A 3 -35.67 -22.05 -21.93
N PHE A 4 -34.94 -22.89 -21.21
CA PHE A 4 -33.75 -22.55 -20.43
C PHE A 4 -32.76 -21.65 -21.19
N GLY A 5 -32.69 -21.80 -22.52
CA GLY A 5 -31.87 -20.96 -23.41
C GLY A 5 -32.25 -19.48 -23.42
N LEU A 6 -33.53 -19.10 -23.38
CA LEU A 6 -33.94 -17.69 -23.37
C LEU A 6 -33.56 -16.99 -22.07
N LEU A 7 -33.64 -17.70 -20.94
CA LEU A 7 -33.23 -17.18 -19.64
C LEU A 7 -31.72 -16.94 -19.59
N LEU A 8 -30.92 -17.87 -20.14
CA LEU A 8 -29.47 -17.74 -20.20
C LEU A 8 -29.03 -16.56 -21.07
N ILE A 9 -29.66 -16.36 -22.24
CA ILE A 9 -29.40 -15.21 -23.11
C ILE A 9 -29.74 -13.90 -22.39
N TYR A 10 -30.88 -13.84 -21.69
CA TYR A 10 -31.26 -12.65 -20.93
C TYR A 10 -30.25 -12.34 -19.82
N LEU A 11 -29.80 -13.35 -19.05
CA LEU A 11 -28.78 -13.17 -18.02
C LEU A 11 -27.44 -12.68 -18.60
N LEU A 12 -26.98 -13.28 -19.71
CA LEU A 12 -25.74 -12.86 -20.37
C LEU A 12 -25.83 -11.42 -20.91
N SER A 13 -26.97 -11.05 -21.50
CA SER A 13 -27.21 -9.69 -22.00
C SER A 13 -27.21 -8.67 -20.87
N THR A 14 -27.86 -9.00 -19.75
CA THR A 14 -27.91 -8.14 -18.57
C THR A 14 -26.51 -7.99 -17.95
N LEU A 15 -25.75 -9.09 -17.84
CA LEU A 15 -24.37 -9.09 -17.37
C LEU A 15 -23.46 -8.25 -18.27
N LEU A 16 -23.56 -8.42 -19.59
CA LEU A 16 -22.80 -7.65 -20.56
C LEU A 16 -23.11 -6.15 -20.44
N SER A 17 -24.40 -5.80 -20.34
CA SER A 17 -24.85 -4.42 -20.15
C SER A 17 -24.30 -3.82 -18.86
N MET A 18 -24.31 -4.57 -17.75
CA MET A 18 -23.69 -4.13 -16.50
C MET A 18 -22.19 -3.89 -16.63
N VAL A 19 -21.46 -4.79 -17.30
CA VAL A 19 -20.02 -4.65 -17.53
C VAL A 19 -19.71 -3.41 -18.37
N VAL A 20 -20.46 -3.18 -19.45
CA VAL A 20 -20.30 -2.00 -20.31
C VAL A 20 -20.57 -0.71 -19.53
N LEU A 21 -21.69 -0.64 -18.79
CA LEU A 21 -22.03 0.52 -17.98
C LEU A 21 -20.98 0.79 -16.89
N TYR A 22 -20.45 -0.27 -16.28
CA TYR A 22 -19.38 -0.17 -15.30
C TYR A 22 -18.09 0.42 -15.89
N PHE A 23 -17.59 -0.12 -17.00
CA PHE A 23 -16.40 0.43 -17.66
C PHE A 23 -16.63 1.85 -18.18
N TRP A 24 -17.82 2.13 -18.69
CA TRP A 24 -18.20 3.46 -19.17
C TRP A 24 -18.23 4.50 -18.05
N LYS A 25 -18.82 4.16 -16.91
CA LYS A 25 -18.83 5.00 -15.70
C LYS A 25 -17.42 5.39 -15.27
N HIS A 26 -16.46 4.48 -15.41
CA HIS A 26 -15.08 4.66 -14.99
C HIS A 26 -14.10 5.07 -16.11
N ARG A 27 -14.59 5.34 -17.33
CA ARG A 27 -13.76 5.67 -18.52
C ARG A 27 -12.75 6.79 -18.29
N ARG A 28 -13.10 7.80 -17.48
CA ARG A 28 -12.23 8.95 -17.18
C ARG A 28 -10.97 8.53 -16.41
N TYR A 29 -11.09 7.56 -15.50
CA TYR A 29 -9.94 7.07 -14.75
C TYR A 29 -8.97 6.34 -15.67
N TYR A 30 -9.48 5.45 -16.52
CA TYR A 30 -8.69 4.78 -17.55
C TYR A 30 -7.97 5.77 -18.46
N TYR A 31 -8.70 6.78 -18.94
CA TYR A 31 -8.12 7.84 -19.77
C TYR A 31 -6.94 8.55 -19.10
N LEU A 32 -7.09 8.96 -17.85
CA LEU A 32 -6.03 9.61 -17.08
C LEU A 32 -4.85 8.66 -16.82
N GLY A 33 -5.13 7.40 -16.49
CA GLY A 33 -4.10 6.39 -16.24
C GLY A 33 -3.29 6.01 -17.47
N PHE A 34 -3.89 6.04 -18.66
CA PHE A 34 -3.18 5.82 -19.92
C PHE A 34 -2.30 7.02 -20.31
N ARG A 35 -2.67 8.24 -19.93
CA ARG A 35 -1.84 9.44 -20.14
C ARG A 35 -0.60 9.51 -19.24
N LEU A 36 -0.60 8.81 -18.10
CA LEU A 36 0.57 8.79 -17.21
C LEU A 36 1.73 8.03 -17.86
N PRO A 37 2.96 8.57 -17.87
CA PRO A 37 4.13 7.85 -18.33
C PRO A 37 4.42 6.67 -17.38
N GLY A 38 4.98 5.60 -17.93
CA GLY A 38 5.37 4.42 -17.15
C GLY A 38 4.77 3.12 -17.67
N ARG A 39 5.38 2.02 -17.23
CA ARG A 39 4.99 0.67 -17.66
C ARG A 39 3.72 0.23 -16.95
N THR A 40 2.70 -0.15 -17.74
CA THR A 40 1.52 -0.81 -17.18
C THR A 40 1.86 -2.25 -16.86
N PHE A 41 1.59 -2.63 -15.61
CA PHE A 41 1.73 -3.98 -15.13
C PHE A 41 0.75 -4.91 -15.87
N ARG A 42 1.28 -5.78 -16.72
CA ARG A 42 0.49 -6.70 -17.56
C ARG A 42 0.21 -8.04 -16.86
N HIS A 43 0.93 -8.36 -15.79
CA HIS A 43 0.91 -9.68 -15.15
C HIS A 43 -0.13 -9.74 -14.01
N TYR A 44 -1.41 -9.66 -14.35
CA TYR A 44 -2.52 -9.83 -13.40
C TYR A 44 -2.37 -11.10 -12.54
N ARG A 45 -1.71 -12.16 -13.05
CA ARG A 45 -1.48 -13.43 -12.34
C ARG A 45 -0.76 -13.27 -11.01
N HIS A 46 0.36 -12.54 -10.97
CA HIS A 46 1.13 -12.37 -9.74
C HIS A 46 0.45 -11.46 -8.73
N LEU A 47 -0.37 -10.53 -9.21
CA LEU A 47 -1.20 -9.74 -8.33
C LEU A 47 -2.35 -10.57 -7.74
N LEU A 48 -2.97 -11.44 -8.53
CA LEU A 48 -3.95 -12.39 -8.01
C LEU A 48 -3.29 -13.37 -7.02
N GLU A 49 -2.07 -13.83 -7.29
CA GLU A 49 -1.29 -14.64 -6.34
C GLU A 49 -1.02 -13.87 -5.03
N VAL A 50 -0.69 -12.58 -5.11
CA VAL A 50 -0.48 -11.73 -3.93
C VAL A 50 -1.79 -11.43 -3.17
N LEU A 51 -2.88 -11.16 -3.87
CA LEU A 51 -4.18 -10.80 -3.27
C LEU A 51 -4.96 -12.01 -2.75
N PHE A 52 -4.82 -13.19 -3.36
CA PHE A 52 -5.63 -14.37 -3.06
C PHE A 52 -4.84 -15.52 -2.42
N THR A 53 -3.52 -15.63 -2.63
CA THR A 53 -2.70 -16.73 -2.08
C THR A 53 -1.55 -16.29 -1.18
N GLY A 54 -1.21 -15.00 -1.12
CA GLY A 54 0.06 -14.52 -0.55
C GLY A 54 0.07 -14.50 0.96
N SER A 55 0.90 -15.36 1.58
CA SER A 55 1.52 -15.02 2.87
C SER A 55 2.11 -13.61 2.77
N LEU A 56 1.83 -12.76 3.75
CA LEU A 56 2.31 -11.37 3.83
C LEU A 56 3.84 -11.25 3.67
N GLU A 57 4.57 -12.33 3.93
CA GLU A 57 6.03 -12.42 3.75
C GLU A 57 6.48 -12.35 2.30
N THR A 58 5.64 -12.75 1.34
CA THR A 58 5.96 -12.80 -0.09
C THR A 58 5.65 -11.50 -0.82
N LEU A 59 4.80 -10.65 -0.24
CA LEU A 59 4.39 -9.37 -0.81
C LEU A 59 5.59 -8.40 -0.98
N PRO A 60 6.45 -8.17 0.03
CA PRO A 60 7.62 -7.27 -0.11
C PRO A 60 8.59 -7.73 -1.20
N GLN A 61 8.83 -9.04 -1.29
CA GLN A 61 9.76 -9.62 -2.27
C GLN A 61 9.23 -9.42 -3.71
N THR A 62 7.92 -9.64 -3.88
CA THR A 62 7.22 -9.47 -5.15
C THR A 62 7.20 -8.00 -5.59
N LEU A 63 6.86 -7.09 -4.66
CA LEU A 63 6.89 -5.64 -4.93
C LEU A 63 8.29 -5.15 -5.29
N ARG A 64 9.33 -5.66 -4.60
CA ARG A 64 10.71 -5.31 -4.89
C ARG A 64 11.15 -5.77 -6.27
N LYS A 65 10.84 -7.01 -6.66
CA LYS A 65 11.14 -7.51 -7.99
C LYS A 65 10.53 -6.63 -9.09
N TYR A 66 9.28 -6.18 -8.90
CA TYR A 66 8.64 -5.28 -9.86
C TYR A 66 9.22 -3.89 -9.89
N TYR A 67 9.62 -3.37 -8.74
CA TYR A 67 10.35 -2.12 -8.66
C TYR A 67 11.63 -2.18 -9.50
N ASP A 68 12.39 -3.26 -9.36
CA ASP A 68 13.64 -3.47 -10.10
C ASP A 68 13.39 -3.62 -11.61
N GLU A 69 12.40 -4.42 -12.03
CA GLU A 69 12.01 -4.56 -13.44
C GLU A 69 11.57 -3.23 -14.08
N ALA A 70 10.84 -2.41 -13.34
CA ALA A 70 10.43 -1.12 -13.83
C ALA A 70 11.60 -0.14 -13.91
N ASN A 71 12.52 -0.16 -12.94
CA ASN A 71 13.71 0.68 -13.00
C ASN A 71 14.57 0.34 -14.24
N LEU A 72 14.68 -0.93 -14.58
CA LEU A 72 15.35 -1.37 -15.80
C LEU A 72 14.67 -0.79 -17.05
N PHE A 73 13.36 -0.96 -17.18
CA PHE A 73 12.60 -0.40 -18.32
C PHE A 73 12.70 1.13 -18.40
N ASN A 74 12.68 1.81 -17.26
CA ASN A 74 12.74 3.27 -17.20
C ASN A 74 14.14 3.80 -17.57
N ARG A 75 15.22 3.05 -17.23
CA ARG A 75 16.58 3.33 -17.72
C ARG A 75 16.67 3.18 -19.23
N GLU A 76 16.09 2.13 -19.80
CA GLU A 76 16.09 1.88 -21.26
C GLU A 76 15.32 2.94 -22.04
N THR A 77 14.25 3.49 -21.45
CA THR A 77 13.33 4.41 -22.13
C THR A 77 13.54 5.87 -21.75
N ASN A 78 14.52 6.21 -20.89
CA ASN A 78 14.71 7.56 -20.32
C ASN A 78 13.45 8.14 -19.66
N HIS A 79 12.55 7.29 -19.16
CA HIS A 79 11.36 7.72 -18.44
C HIS A 79 11.60 7.69 -16.94
N LYS A 80 10.83 8.48 -16.18
CA LYS A 80 10.86 8.46 -14.71
C LYS A 80 10.25 7.15 -14.19
N ALA A 81 10.77 6.66 -13.06
CA ALA A 81 10.41 5.38 -12.48
C ALA A 81 8.96 5.32 -11.97
N ILE A 82 8.00 5.04 -12.86
CA ILE A 82 6.56 4.90 -12.55
C ILE A 82 6.05 3.56 -13.04
N ILE A 83 5.43 2.80 -12.14
CA ILE A 83 4.73 1.54 -12.43
C ILE A 83 3.25 1.77 -12.22
N LYS A 84 2.45 1.30 -13.18
CA LYS A 84 1.00 1.44 -13.17
C LYS A 84 0.35 0.08 -12.97
N PHE A 85 -0.48 -0.05 -11.94
CA PHE A 85 -1.22 -1.27 -11.65
C PHE A 85 -2.73 -0.99 -11.57
N TRP A 86 -3.54 -1.79 -12.24
CA TRP A 86 -5.01 -1.63 -12.28
C TRP A 86 -5.71 -2.66 -11.40
N TYR A 87 -6.46 -2.18 -10.41
CA TYR A 87 -7.39 -2.97 -9.61
C TYR A 87 -8.82 -2.51 -9.88
N GLY A 88 -9.52 -3.17 -10.81
CA GLY A 88 -10.81 -2.73 -11.32
C GLY A 88 -10.70 -1.35 -11.96
N TRP A 89 -11.43 -0.36 -11.43
CA TRP A 89 -11.34 1.05 -11.87
C TRP A 89 -10.26 1.86 -11.15
N ARG A 90 -9.60 1.29 -10.15
CA ARG A 90 -8.59 1.98 -9.36
C ARG A 90 -7.21 1.77 -9.96
N LEU A 91 -6.46 2.85 -10.08
CA LEU A 91 -5.07 2.83 -10.53
C LEU A 91 -4.17 2.99 -9.30
N LEU A 92 -3.36 1.97 -9.04
CA LEU A 92 -2.28 2.02 -8.08
C LEU A 92 -0.99 2.39 -8.82
N LEU A 93 -0.25 3.33 -8.24
CA LEU A 93 1.02 3.81 -8.79
C LEU A 93 2.14 3.46 -7.81
N VAL A 94 3.16 2.78 -8.30
CA VAL A 94 4.43 2.63 -7.59
C VAL A 94 5.41 3.60 -8.21
N ILE A 95 5.91 4.53 -7.40
CA ILE A 95 6.74 5.64 -7.86
C ILE A 95 8.07 5.53 -7.14
N GLY A 96 9.17 5.50 -7.90
CA GLY A 96 10.54 5.46 -7.38
C GLY A 96 11.31 6.76 -7.51
N ASP A 97 10.83 7.69 -8.34
CA ASP A 97 11.49 8.96 -8.61
C ASP A 97 11.28 9.94 -7.43
N PRO A 98 12.36 10.37 -6.74
CA PRO A 98 12.25 11.20 -5.54
C PRO A 98 11.63 12.57 -5.82
N ASP A 99 11.84 13.16 -7.01
CA ASP A 99 11.26 14.46 -7.37
C ASP A 99 9.74 14.36 -7.53
N ILE A 100 9.27 13.30 -8.20
CA ILE A 100 7.84 13.02 -8.32
C ILE A 100 7.26 12.77 -6.93
N ILE A 101 7.91 11.94 -6.12
CA ILE A 101 7.46 11.62 -4.76
C ILE A 101 7.32 12.91 -3.94
N GLN A 102 8.33 13.80 -3.97
CA GLN A 102 8.28 15.08 -3.27
C GLN A 102 7.14 15.97 -3.79
N LYS A 103 6.95 16.04 -5.11
CA LYS A 103 5.85 16.82 -5.72
C LYS A 103 4.48 16.29 -5.30
N ILE A 104 4.33 14.96 -5.27
CA ILE A 104 3.11 14.27 -4.82
C ILE A 104 2.86 14.57 -3.34
N PHE A 105 3.85 14.39 -2.46
CA PHE A 105 3.68 14.64 -1.03
C PHE A 105 3.42 16.11 -0.68
N ARG A 106 3.87 17.06 -1.51
CA ARG A 106 3.54 18.48 -1.36
C ARG A 106 2.12 18.82 -1.82
N THR A 107 1.54 17.98 -2.67
CA THR A 107 0.15 18.13 -3.08
C THR A 107 -0.74 17.56 -1.97
N GLN A 108 -1.81 18.25 -1.57
CA GLN A 108 -2.72 17.80 -0.50
C GLN A 108 -3.52 16.55 -0.90
N LEU A 109 -2.84 15.40 -0.95
CA LEU A 109 -3.45 14.11 -1.27
C LEU A 109 -4.16 13.57 -0.03
N GLN A 110 -5.42 13.20 -0.24
CA GLN A 110 -6.16 12.45 0.75
C GLN A 110 -5.65 11.00 0.79
N LYS A 111 -5.64 10.44 1.99
CA LYS A 111 -5.38 9.02 2.19
C LYS A 111 -6.53 8.20 1.60
N ASP A 112 -6.21 7.14 0.86
CA ASP A 112 -7.22 6.25 0.28
C ASP A 112 -7.86 5.35 1.36
N ASP A 113 -9.17 5.48 1.53
CA ASP A 113 -9.92 4.79 2.58
C ASP A 113 -9.85 3.26 2.51
N VAL A 114 -9.69 2.67 1.33
CA VAL A 114 -9.71 1.21 1.18
C VAL A 114 -8.44 0.56 1.68
N VAL A 115 -7.28 1.12 1.32
CA VAL A 115 -5.98 0.58 1.78
C VAL A 115 -5.89 0.67 3.31
N TYR A 116 -6.35 1.79 3.88
CA TYR A 116 -6.31 1.99 5.33
C TYR A 116 -7.37 1.17 6.06
N THR A 117 -8.55 0.93 5.47
CA THR A 117 -9.56 0.02 6.05
C THR A 117 -9.07 -1.42 6.10
N LEU A 118 -8.37 -1.89 5.06
CA LEU A 118 -7.79 -3.24 5.03
C LEU A 118 -6.69 -3.43 6.09
N ALA A 119 -6.01 -2.36 6.48
CA ALA A 119 -4.97 -2.40 7.50
C ALA A 119 -5.53 -2.35 8.94
N LYS A 120 -6.80 -1.99 9.14
CA LYS A 120 -7.43 -1.82 10.44
C LYS A 120 -7.39 -3.06 11.36
N PRO A 121 -7.57 -4.30 10.85
CA PRO A 121 -7.50 -5.51 11.69
C PRO A 121 -6.12 -5.73 12.32
N PHE A 122 -5.06 -5.15 11.76
CA PHE A 122 -3.69 -5.31 12.25
C PHE A 122 -3.33 -4.28 13.34
N THR A 123 -4.22 -3.34 13.63
CA THR A 123 -4.04 -2.39 14.73
C THR A 123 -5.20 -2.54 15.71
N ASN A 124 -4.89 -2.56 17.00
CA ASN A 124 -5.91 -2.64 18.04
C ASN A 124 -6.66 -1.29 18.18
N GLY A 125 -7.62 -1.04 17.28
CA GLY A 125 -8.53 0.11 17.35
C GLY A 125 -8.18 1.30 16.44
N PRO A 126 -8.78 2.48 16.69
CA PRO A 126 -8.52 3.67 15.91
C PRO A 126 -7.06 4.11 16.05
N SER A 127 -6.30 4.03 14.95
CA SER A 127 -4.89 4.42 14.93
C SER A 127 -4.65 5.61 14.00
N LEU A 128 -3.56 6.35 14.27
CA LEU A 128 -3.06 7.41 13.38
C LEU A 128 -2.87 6.90 11.94
N PHE A 129 -2.56 5.62 11.79
CA PHE A 129 -2.40 5.00 10.48
C PHE A 129 -3.71 5.01 9.68
N HIS A 130 -4.86 4.73 10.30
CA HIS A 130 -6.16 4.61 9.59
C HIS A 130 -6.97 5.90 9.48
N GLU A 131 -6.51 6.99 10.09
CA GLU A 131 -7.23 8.27 10.03
C GLU A 131 -7.14 8.87 8.62
N THR A 132 -8.25 8.85 7.90
CA THR A 132 -8.40 9.37 6.53
C THR A 132 -8.71 10.88 6.53
N TRP A 133 -9.27 11.42 7.61
CA TRP A 133 -9.50 12.86 7.73
C TRP A 133 -8.22 13.60 8.10
N ILE A 134 -7.67 14.37 7.14
CA ILE A 134 -6.36 15.02 7.25
C ILE A 134 -6.24 15.90 8.49
N ALA A 135 -7.25 16.70 8.81
CA ALA A 135 -7.20 17.62 9.96
C ALA A 135 -7.08 16.88 11.30
N LYS A 136 -7.81 15.75 11.45
CA LYS A 136 -7.71 14.92 12.66
C LYS A 136 -6.41 14.15 12.72
N TRP A 137 -5.91 13.67 11.58
CA TRP A 137 -4.58 13.07 11.50
C TRP A 137 -3.48 14.07 11.90
N GLU A 138 -3.55 15.31 11.42
CA GLU A 138 -2.60 16.37 11.75
C GLU A 138 -2.61 16.68 13.25
N ASN A 139 -3.79 16.84 13.84
CA ASN A 139 -3.95 17.06 15.27
C ASN A 139 -3.38 15.91 16.11
N HIS A 140 -3.73 14.66 15.77
CA HIS A 140 -3.21 13.48 16.47
C HIS A 140 -1.69 13.37 16.35
N ARG A 141 -1.13 13.60 15.14
CA ARG A 141 0.32 13.58 14.91
C ARG A 141 1.02 14.65 15.74
N LYS A 142 0.46 15.86 15.80
CA LYS A 142 1.01 16.97 16.59
C LYS A 142 1.08 16.60 18.07
N ILE A 143 0.00 16.04 18.63
CA ILE A 143 -0.03 15.60 20.03
C ILE A 143 1.08 14.56 20.29
N ILE A 144 1.19 13.52 19.45
CA ILE A 144 2.20 12.46 19.61
C ILE A 144 3.61 13.03 19.50
N SER A 145 3.87 13.85 18.48
CA SER A 145 5.19 14.45 18.26
C SER A 145 5.64 15.33 19.43
N HIS A 146 4.74 16.10 20.03
CA HIS A 146 5.09 16.95 21.18
C HIS A 146 5.17 16.17 22.50
N ALA A 147 4.35 15.13 22.69
CA ALA A 147 4.34 14.37 23.94
C ALA A 147 5.50 13.37 24.05
N ALA A 148 5.85 12.69 22.95
CA ALA A 148 6.78 11.55 22.99
C ALA A 148 8.10 11.78 22.25
N PHE A 149 8.16 12.73 21.31
CA PHE A 149 9.32 12.90 20.41
C PHE A 149 10.01 14.26 20.52
N THR A 150 9.86 14.93 21.67
CA THR A 150 10.63 16.14 21.96
C THR A 150 12.07 15.78 22.39
N PRO A 151 13.07 16.64 22.11
CA PRO A 151 14.46 16.34 22.45
C PRO A 151 14.69 16.01 23.94
N SER A 152 13.94 16.64 24.85
CA SER A 152 14.01 16.36 26.29
C SER A 152 13.50 14.96 26.64
N VAL A 153 12.39 14.54 26.04
CA VAL A 153 11.82 13.20 26.21
C VAL A 153 12.72 12.15 25.57
N LEU A 154 13.28 12.42 24.39
CA LEU A 154 14.24 11.52 23.74
C LEU A 154 15.49 11.30 24.62
N LYS A 155 15.95 12.35 25.32
CA LYS A 155 17.08 12.24 26.24
C LYS A 155 16.77 11.32 27.44
N SER A 156 15.54 11.32 27.96
CA SER A 156 15.18 10.41 29.05
C SER A 156 15.12 8.94 28.59
N TYR A 157 14.77 8.70 27.33
CA TYR A 157 14.78 7.35 26.75
C TYR A 157 16.18 6.74 26.67
N VAL A 158 17.24 7.55 26.53
CA VAL A 158 18.62 7.04 26.46
C VAL A 158 18.99 6.22 27.69
N THR A 159 18.63 6.71 28.89
CA THR A 159 18.91 5.99 30.14
C THR A 159 18.14 4.68 30.21
N ILE A 160 16.85 4.69 29.83
CA ILE A 160 15.99 3.50 29.82
C ILE A 160 16.55 2.46 28.83
N PHE A 161 16.94 2.88 27.63
CA PHE A 161 17.53 1.98 26.64
C PHE A 161 18.85 1.39 27.11
N HIS A 162 19.68 2.17 27.80
CA HIS A 162 20.93 1.66 28.36
C HIS A 162 20.70 0.60 29.45
N GLU A 163 19.74 0.83 30.35
CA GLU A 163 19.36 -0.11 31.38
C GLU A 163 18.79 -1.41 30.80
N GLU A 164 17.84 -1.31 29.86
CA GLU A 164 17.26 -2.47 29.19
C GLU A 164 18.28 -3.25 28.36
N ALA A 165 19.21 -2.57 27.68
CA ALA A 165 20.29 -3.23 26.95
C ALA A 165 21.18 -4.06 27.89
N ASN A 166 21.54 -3.52 29.06
CA ASN A 166 22.31 -4.24 30.07
C ASN A 166 21.52 -5.44 30.65
N ASN A 167 20.21 -5.28 30.86
CA ASN A 167 19.34 -6.36 31.35
C ASN A 167 19.24 -7.50 30.32
N VAL A 168 19.08 -7.18 29.04
CA VAL A 168 19.09 -8.17 27.95
C VAL A 168 20.44 -8.90 27.92
N LEU A 169 21.56 -8.17 27.98
CA LEU A 169 22.90 -8.78 27.98
C LEU A 169 23.08 -9.78 29.13
N LYS A 170 22.70 -9.39 30.36
CA LYS A 170 22.77 -10.26 31.54
C LYS A 170 21.93 -11.52 31.38
N ARG A 171 20.71 -11.39 30.84
CA ARG A 171 19.83 -12.53 30.56
C ARG A 171 20.46 -13.45 29.51
N THR A 172 20.95 -12.91 28.40
CA THR A 172 21.60 -13.70 27.35
C THR A 172 22.82 -14.46 27.88
N ILE A 173 23.66 -13.82 28.70
CA ILE A 173 24.81 -14.47 29.34
C ILE A 173 24.35 -15.60 30.29
N SER A 174 23.34 -15.35 31.12
CA SER A 174 22.76 -16.36 32.01
C SER A 174 22.19 -17.56 31.24
N TYR A 175 21.50 -17.33 30.13
CA TYR A 175 21.03 -18.41 29.24
C TYR A 175 22.19 -19.23 28.65
N MET A 176 23.30 -18.59 28.26
CA MET A 176 24.48 -19.30 27.76
C MET A 176 25.13 -20.19 28.83
N TYR A 177 25.22 -19.72 30.08
CA TYR A 177 25.77 -20.53 31.19
C TYR A 177 24.87 -21.70 31.61
N ASN A 178 23.54 -21.58 31.50
CA ASN A 178 22.61 -22.67 31.81
C ASN A 178 22.51 -23.72 30.70
N MET A 179 23.16 -23.50 29.55
CA MET A 179 23.13 -24.39 28.39
C MET A 179 24.41 -25.21 28.22
N ILE A 180 25.44 -24.94 29.05
CA ILE A 180 26.70 -25.68 29.19
C ILE A 180 26.63 -26.50 30.47
#